data_AF-A0A355GWP2-F1
#
_entry.id   AF-A0A355GWP2-F1
#
_cell.length_a   1.000
_cell.length_b   1.000
_cell.length_c   1.000
_cell.angle_alpha   90.00
_cell.angle_beta   90.00
_cell.angle_gamma   90.00
#
_symmetry.space_group_name_H-M   'P 1'
#
loop_
_entity.id
_entity.type
_entity.pdbx_description
1 polymer ?
#
loop_
_entity_poly.entity_id
_entity_poly.type
_entity_poly.pdbx_seq_one_letter_code
_entity_poly.pdbx_strand_id
1 'polypeptide(L)'
;TELADLGAGRFPAWSPDGGKIAFISSGKIVVADWQSGGAVTIGDRANVYYPAWSPDGKMVAYSAREGDASYILYIYDIENNASKALMSGKIHLRCSFAPNGQWIAFHTILPELSSAAQIYAVNILESDGSVLCLSGENGEHRDPSWSR
;
A
#
# COMPACT_ATOMS: atom_id res chain seq x y z
N THR A 1 -20.73 -11.76 -15.90
CA THR A 1 -20.82 -11.46 -14.46
C THR A 1 -19.90 -10.30 -14.21
N GLU A 2 -20.47 -9.13 -13.96
CA GLU A 2 -19.76 -7.84 -13.98
C GLU A 2 -19.34 -7.46 -12.56
N LEU A 3 -18.17 -6.86 -12.38
CA LEU A 3 -17.61 -6.39 -11.09
C LEU A 3 -18.50 -5.37 -10.34
N ALA A 4 -19.66 -5.00 -10.90
CA ALA A 4 -20.57 -3.98 -10.42
C ALA A 4 -21.16 -4.25 -9.03
N ASP A 5 -21.15 -5.50 -8.55
CA ASP A 5 -21.79 -5.88 -7.28
C ASP A 5 -20.85 -5.76 -6.05
N LEU A 6 -19.59 -5.34 -6.25
CA LEU A 6 -18.60 -5.21 -5.17
C LEU A 6 -18.59 -3.81 -4.50
N GLY A 7 -19.56 -2.95 -4.85
CA GLY A 7 -19.66 -1.57 -4.38
C GLY A 7 -18.67 -0.62 -5.07
N ALA A 8 -18.77 0.68 -4.78
CA ALA A 8 -17.85 1.70 -5.31
C ALA A 8 -16.44 1.51 -4.72
N GLY A 9 -15.63 0.68 -5.37
CA GLY A 9 -14.25 0.42 -5.01
C GLY A 9 -13.38 1.67 -5.10
N ARG A 10 -12.56 1.94 -4.09
CA ARG A 10 -11.57 3.04 -4.12
C ARG A 10 -10.16 2.49 -4.25
N PHE A 11 -9.30 3.26 -4.92
CA PHE A 11 -7.86 2.99 -5.06
C PHE A 11 -7.55 1.61 -5.68
N PRO A 12 -8.00 1.35 -6.92
CA PRO A 12 -7.70 0.10 -7.60
C PRO A 12 -6.21 -0.04 -7.90
N ALA A 13 -5.68 -1.25 -7.74
CA ALA A 13 -4.32 -1.63 -8.11
C ALA A 13 -4.31 -3.01 -8.77
N TRP A 14 -3.78 -3.06 -9.99
CA TRP A 14 -3.62 -4.31 -10.75
C TRP A 14 -2.42 -5.11 -10.28
N SER A 15 -2.59 -6.43 -10.20
CA SER A 15 -1.48 -7.37 -10.04
C SER A 15 -0.51 -7.27 -11.23
N PRO A 16 0.76 -7.66 -11.06
CA PRO A 16 1.76 -7.55 -12.13
C PRO A 16 1.40 -8.34 -13.39
N ASP A 17 0.77 -9.50 -13.20
CA ASP A 17 0.29 -10.38 -14.28
C ASP A 17 -1.03 -9.91 -14.92
N GLY A 18 -1.67 -8.87 -14.38
CA GLY A 18 -2.98 -8.37 -14.84
C GLY A 18 -4.17 -9.28 -14.55
N GLY A 19 -3.98 -10.39 -13.84
CA GLY A 19 -5.05 -11.36 -13.54
C GLY A 19 -5.97 -10.93 -12.40
N LYS A 20 -5.49 -10.05 -11.51
CA LYS A 20 -6.20 -9.64 -10.29
C LYS A 20 -6.19 -8.13 -10.10
N ILE A 21 -7.22 -7.64 -9.42
CA ILE A 21 -7.34 -6.25 -9.00
C ILE A 21 -7.59 -6.18 -7.49
N ALA A 22 -6.75 -5.43 -6.79
CA ALA A 22 -6.96 -5.08 -5.39
C ALA A 22 -7.66 -3.71 -5.33
N PHE A 23 -8.68 -3.56 -4.49
CA PHE A 23 -9.38 -2.30 -4.28
C PHE A 23 -10.00 -2.25 -2.89
N ILE A 24 -10.43 -1.06 -2.47
CA ILE A 24 -11.07 -0.88 -1.16
C ILE A 24 -12.58 -0.90 -1.31
N SER A 25 -13.24 -1.85 -0.64
CA SER A 25 -14.71 -1.91 -0.49
C SER A 25 -15.07 -1.97 0.99
N SER A 26 -16.03 -1.15 1.42
CA SER A 26 -16.48 -1.07 2.82
C SER A 26 -15.34 -0.94 3.85
N GLY A 27 -14.26 -0.24 3.49
CA GLY A 27 -13.10 -0.03 4.35
C GLY A 27 -12.18 -1.24 4.51
N LYS A 28 -12.34 -2.26 3.67
CA LYS A 28 -11.54 -3.49 3.60
C LYS A 28 -10.85 -3.62 2.23
N ILE A 29 -9.76 -4.37 2.15
CA ILE A 29 -9.13 -4.70 0.87
C ILE A 29 -9.82 -5.92 0.29
N VAL A 30 -10.31 -5.77 -0.93
CA VAL A 30 -10.86 -6.85 -1.74
C VAL A 30 -9.90 -7.10 -2.89
N VAL A 31 -9.55 -8.37 -3.08
CA VAL A 31 -8.82 -8.86 -4.26
C VAL A 31 -9.79 -9.64 -5.11
N ALA A 32 -10.08 -9.13 -6.31
CA ALA A 32 -10.92 -9.80 -7.29
C ALA A 32 -10.08 -10.36 -8.43
N ASP A 33 -10.45 -11.55 -8.88
CA ASP A 33 -9.95 -12.17 -10.09
C ASP A 33 -10.73 -11.63 -11.30
N TRP A 34 -10.00 -11.06 -12.26
CA TRP A 34 -10.59 -10.35 -13.38
C TRP A 34 -11.37 -11.28 -14.33
N GLN A 35 -10.90 -12.52 -14.50
CA GLN A 35 -11.49 -13.45 -15.45
C GLN A 35 -12.69 -14.20 -14.87
N SER A 36 -12.56 -14.68 -13.64
CA SER A 36 -13.61 -15.48 -12.99
C SER A 36 -14.65 -14.65 -12.25
N GLY A 37 -14.31 -13.41 -11.87
CA GLY A 37 -15.14 -12.56 -11.02
C GLY A 37 -15.14 -12.98 -9.53
N GLY A 38 -14.39 -14.01 -9.16
CA GLY A 38 -14.23 -14.41 -7.76
C GLY A 38 -13.50 -13.33 -6.96
N ALA A 39 -13.95 -13.04 -5.75
CA ALA A 39 -13.37 -12.01 -4.90
C ALA A 39 -13.17 -12.50 -3.46
N VAL A 40 -12.06 -12.09 -2.85
CA VAL A 40 -11.72 -12.38 -1.46
C VAL A 40 -11.38 -11.10 -0.73
N THR A 41 -11.80 -10.99 0.52
CA THR A 41 -11.32 -9.93 1.42
C THR A 41 -10.03 -10.40 2.07
N ILE A 42 -8.98 -9.58 2.01
CA ILE A 42 -7.67 -9.90 2.60
C ILE A 42 -7.38 -8.99 3.80
N GLY A 43 -6.63 -9.55 4.75
CA GLY A 43 -6.31 -8.89 6.01
C GLY A 43 -7.52 -8.74 6.95
N ASP A 44 -7.25 -8.37 8.19
CA ASP A 44 -8.24 -8.25 9.27
C ASP A 44 -8.55 -6.79 9.65
N ARG A 45 -7.78 -5.83 9.12
CA ARG A 45 -7.87 -4.41 9.45
C ARG A 45 -9.05 -3.70 8.82
N ALA A 46 -9.52 -2.66 9.48
CA ALA A 46 -10.51 -1.71 8.95
C ALA A 46 -9.85 -0.37 8.65
N ASN A 47 -10.52 0.51 7.91
CA ASN A 47 -9.99 1.81 7.51
C ASN A 47 -8.65 1.69 6.78
N VAL A 48 -8.63 0.81 5.78
CA VAL A 48 -7.45 0.55 4.94
C VAL A 48 -7.47 1.39 3.66
N TYR A 49 -6.29 1.71 3.15
CA TYR A 49 -6.10 2.62 2.02
C TYR A 49 -4.94 2.17 1.14
N TYR A 50 -5.04 2.54 -0.14
CA TYR A 50 -3.91 2.57 -1.08
C TYR A 50 -3.19 1.22 -1.26
N PRO A 51 -3.92 0.15 -1.66
CA PRO A 51 -3.30 -1.13 -1.93
C PRO A 51 -2.30 -1.01 -3.08
N ALA A 52 -1.17 -1.71 -2.98
CA ALA A 52 -0.17 -1.82 -4.03
C ALA A 52 0.40 -3.23 -4.07
N TRP A 53 0.47 -3.83 -5.26
CA TRP A 53 1.03 -5.17 -5.43
C TRP A 53 2.55 -5.16 -5.44
N SER A 54 3.16 -6.20 -4.86
CA SER A 54 4.56 -6.51 -5.13
C SER A 54 4.77 -6.94 -6.57
N PRO A 55 5.97 -6.76 -7.15
CA PRO A 55 6.26 -7.11 -8.54
C PRO A 55 6.14 -8.61 -8.84
N ASP A 56 6.31 -9.46 -7.82
CA ASP A 56 6.12 -10.92 -7.91
C ASP A 56 4.67 -11.37 -7.72
N GLY A 57 3.75 -10.44 -7.41
CA GLY A 57 2.33 -10.72 -7.19
C GLY A 57 2.02 -11.49 -5.91
N LYS A 58 2.98 -11.68 -5.00
CA LYS A 58 2.80 -12.46 -3.77
C LYS A 58 2.33 -11.63 -2.58
N MET A 59 2.49 -10.31 -2.65
CA MET A 59 2.22 -9.40 -1.55
C MET A 59 1.37 -8.22 -1.98
N VAL A 60 0.59 -7.70 -1.03
CA VAL A 60 -0.13 -6.43 -1.16
C VAL A 60 0.27 -5.52 0.00
N ALA A 61 0.94 -4.42 -0.32
CA ALA A 61 1.18 -3.35 0.63
C ALA A 61 -0.08 -2.49 0.77
N TYR A 62 -0.35 -1.98 1.97
CA TYR A 62 -1.48 -1.10 2.24
C TYR A 62 -1.24 -0.27 3.49
N SER A 63 -1.96 0.86 3.58
CA SER A 63 -2.03 1.63 4.83
C SER A 63 -3.25 1.24 5.62
N ALA A 64 -3.16 1.19 6.94
CA ALA A 64 -4.34 1.17 7.82
C ALA A 64 -4.25 2.30 8.84
N ARG A 65 -5.39 2.96 9.09
CA ARG A 65 -5.49 3.95 10.16
C ARG A 65 -5.85 3.27 11.48
N GLU A 66 -4.96 3.37 12.46
CA GLU A 66 -5.10 2.76 13.78
C GLU A 66 -4.89 3.81 14.89
N GLY A 67 -5.56 3.63 16.04
CA GLY A 67 -5.38 4.49 17.22
C GLY A 67 -5.64 5.99 16.98
N ASP A 68 -4.69 6.83 17.41
CA ASP A 68 -4.75 8.29 17.45
C ASP A 68 -4.62 9.00 16.09
N ALA A 69 -5.14 8.37 15.03
CA ALA A 69 -4.98 8.77 13.63
C ALA A 69 -3.60 8.51 13.02
N SER A 70 -2.83 7.60 13.61
CA SER A 70 -1.62 7.07 12.98
C SER A 70 -1.97 6.17 11.80
N TYR A 71 -1.21 6.27 10.71
CA TYR A 71 -1.30 5.30 9.61
C TYR A 71 -0.08 4.39 9.68
N ILE A 72 -0.35 3.10 9.58
CA ILE A 72 0.67 2.08 9.64
C ILE A 72 0.75 1.42 8.26
N LEU A 73 1.97 1.27 7.76
CA LEU A 73 2.25 0.50 6.55
C LEU A 73 2.22 -0.98 6.90
N TYR A 74 1.40 -1.73 6.18
CA TYR A 74 1.33 -3.17 6.25
C TYR A 74 1.73 -3.80 4.93
N ILE A 75 2.28 -5.01 5.02
CA ILE A 75 2.31 -5.96 3.93
C ILE A 75 1.40 -7.13 4.28
N TYR A 76 0.52 -7.46 3.35
CA TYR A 76 -0.21 -8.71 3.32
C TYR A 76 0.53 -9.72 2.45
N ASP A 77 0.80 -10.90 2.99
CA ASP A 77 1.28 -12.07 2.26
C ASP A 77 0.07 -12.90 1.81
N ILE A 78 -0.07 -13.08 0.49
CA ILE A 78 -1.20 -13.78 -0.12
C ILE A 78 -1.14 -15.29 0.16
N GLU A 79 0.05 -15.89 0.09
CA GLU A 79 0.24 -17.33 0.27
C GLU A 79 0.02 -17.75 1.73
N ASN A 80 0.53 -16.95 2.66
CA ASN A 80 0.49 -17.22 4.09
C ASN A 80 -0.74 -16.64 4.80
N ASN A 81 -1.57 -15.88 4.09
CA ASN A 81 -2.79 -15.25 4.61
C ASN A 81 -2.51 -14.43 5.89
N ALA A 82 -1.43 -13.65 5.88
CA ALA A 82 -0.90 -12.97 7.05
C ALA A 82 -0.54 -11.52 6.75
N SER A 83 -0.79 -10.63 7.72
CA SER A 83 -0.33 -9.24 7.66
C SER A 83 0.84 -9.01 8.61
N LYS A 84 1.83 -8.24 8.15
CA LYS A 84 2.94 -7.75 8.97
C LYS A 84 2.96 -6.22 8.94
N ALA A 85 3.06 -5.59 10.11
CA ALA A 85 3.36 -4.16 10.21
C ALA A 85 4.83 -3.94 9.81
N LEU A 86 5.08 -3.01 8.91
CA LEU A 86 6.43 -2.58 8.55
C LEU A 86 6.83 -1.30 9.27
N MET A 87 5.89 -0.38 9.42
CA MET A 87 6.18 0.96 9.93
C MET A 87 4.94 1.59 10.51
N SER A 88 5.06 2.13 11.72
CA SER A 88 4.04 2.98 12.34
C SER A 88 4.47 4.44 12.34
N GLY A 89 3.53 5.35 12.09
CA GLY A 89 3.75 6.78 12.23
C GLY A 89 2.48 7.60 12.00
N LYS A 90 2.53 8.89 12.32
CA LYS A 90 1.43 9.83 12.04
C LYS A 90 1.48 10.32 10.59
N ILE A 91 1.24 9.43 9.62
CA ILE A 91 1.62 9.64 8.21
C ILE A 91 0.46 9.34 7.25
N HIS A 92 0.54 9.70 5.97
CA HIS A 92 -0.42 9.27 4.94
C HIS A 92 0.39 8.57 3.85
N LEU A 93 0.20 7.25 3.64
CA LEU A 93 1.14 6.46 2.84
C LEU A 93 0.52 5.95 1.55
N ARG A 94 0.51 6.79 0.53
CA ARG A 94 0.50 6.28 -0.85
C ARG A 94 1.79 5.51 -1.06
N CYS A 95 1.70 4.22 -1.35
CA CYS A 95 2.86 3.35 -1.43
C CYS A 95 3.00 2.70 -2.81
N SER A 96 4.23 2.43 -3.22
CA SER A 96 4.55 1.69 -4.45
C SER A 96 5.76 0.82 -4.20
N PHE A 97 5.68 -0.46 -4.59
CA PHE A 97 6.84 -1.34 -4.58
C PHE A 97 7.85 -0.93 -5.67
N ALA A 98 9.13 -1.07 -5.35
CA ALA A 98 10.22 -1.04 -6.31
C ALA A 98 10.25 -2.35 -7.12
N PRO A 99 10.79 -2.36 -8.36
CA PRO A 99 10.79 -3.54 -9.24
C PRO A 99 11.52 -4.76 -8.67
N ASN A 100 12.52 -4.52 -7.81
CA ASN A 100 13.25 -5.58 -7.12
C ASN A 100 12.46 -6.23 -5.97
N GLY A 101 11.28 -5.70 -5.64
CA GLY A 101 10.41 -6.20 -4.57
C GLY A 101 10.91 -5.92 -3.14
N GLN A 102 12.09 -5.34 -2.97
CA GLN A 102 12.70 -5.15 -1.64
C GLN A 102 12.35 -3.81 -1.00
N TRP A 103 11.90 -2.84 -1.79
CA TRP A 103 11.64 -1.49 -1.32
C TRP A 103 10.20 -1.08 -1.59
N ILE A 104 9.67 -0.27 -0.69
CA ILE A 104 8.42 0.46 -0.88
C ILE A 104 8.73 1.94 -0.79
N ALA A 105 8.46 2.69 -1.86
CA ALA A 105 8.42 4.15 -1.77
C ALA A 105 7.07 4.60 -1.24
N PHE A 106 7.09 5.65 -0.43
CA PHE A 106 5.91 6.30 0.10
C PHE A 106 6.17 7.80 0.26
N HIS A 107 5.11 8.60 0.29
CA HIS A 107 5.24 9.99 0.74
C HIS A 107 4.74 10.14 2.17
N THR A 108 5.17 11.20 2.84
CA THR A 108 4.60 11.62 4.12
C THR A 108 4.25 13.11 4.08
N ILE A 109 3.24 13.48 4.87
CA ILE A 109 2.82 14.86 5.13
C ILE A 109 2.90 15.04 6.64
N LEU A 110 4.13 15.09 7.16
CA LEU A 110 4.37 15.31 8.59
C LEU A 110 5.02 16.68 8.80
N PRO A 111 4.34 17.61 9.50
CA PRO A 111 4.91 18.91 9.84
C PRO A 111 6.19 18.80 10.69
N GLU A 112 6.32 17.73 11.47
CA GLU A 112 7.44 17.43 12.38
C GLU A 112 8.75 17.10 11.61
N LEU A 113 8.63 16.61 10.37
CA LEU A 113 9.75 16.20 9.52
C LEU A 113 10.01 17.21 8.39
N SER A 114 8.96 17.89 7.89
CA SER A 114 9.04 18.91 6.84
C SER A 114 7.68 19.62 6.66
N SER A 115 7.68 20.93 6.37
CA SER A 115 6.46 21.66 6.00
C SER A 115 5.92 21.27 4.61
N ALA A 116 6.69 20.51 3.84
CA ALA A 116 6.36 20.03 2.50
C ALA A 116 6.36 18.49 2.45
N ALA A 117 5.50 17.91 1.61
CA ALA A 117 5.49 16.46 1.40
C ALA A 117 6.84 15.98 0.81
N GLN A 118 7.37 14.87 1.31
CA GLN A 118 8.65 14.30 0.88
C GLN A 118 8.47 12.80 0.59
N ILE A 119 9.29 12.27 -0.33
CA ILE A 119 9.32 10.86 -0.71
C ILE A 119 10.39 10.13 0.11
N TYR A 120 9.98 9.03 0.71
CA TYR A 120 10.84 8.11 1.43
C TYR A 120 10.73 6.71 0.83
N ALA A 121 11.69 5.85 1.16
CA ALA A 121 11.62 4.42 0.91
C ALA A 121 11.98 3.63 2.16
N VAL A 122 11.29 2.50 2.36
CA VAL A 122 11.55 1.52 3.41
C VAL A 122 11.90 0.18 2.77
N ASN A 123 12.87 -0.51 3.35
CA ASN A 123 13.22 -1.88 2.95
C ASN A 123 12.29 -2.86 3.68
N ILE A 124 11.64 -3.76 2.94
CA ILE A 124 10.66 -4.70 3.51
C ILE A 124 11.32 -5.84 4.31
N LEU A 125 12.62 -6.06 4.08
CA LEU A 125 13.41 -7.09 4.74
C LEU A 125 13.97 -6.61 6.08
N GLU A 126 14.09 -5.30 6.26
CA GLU A 126 14.52 -4.68 7.50
C GLU A 126 13.31 -4.49 8.42
N SER A 127 13.46 -4.80 9.71
CA SER A 127 12.39 -4.68 10.71
C SER A 127 12.63 -3.57 11.72
N ASP A 128 13.69 -2.79 11.54
CA ASP A 128 14.10 -1.70 12.42
C ASP A 128 13.35 -0.39 12.16
N GLY A 129 12.58 -0.32 11.07
CA GLY A 129 11.85 0.87 10.66
C GLY A 129 12.72 1.95 10.01
N SER A 130 13.92 1.60 9.54
CA SER A 130 14.81 2.52 8.82
C SER A 130 14.20 3.00 7.50
N VAL A 131 14.36 4.29 7.20
CA VAL A 131 13.87 4.93 5.97
C VAL A 131 14.96 5.72 5.28
N LEU A 132 14.91 5.71 3.95
CA LEU A 132 15.76 6.53 3.09
C LEU A 132 14.93 7.66 2.47
N CYS A 133 15.35 8.92 2.64
CA CYS A 133 14.73 10.03 1.90
C CYS A 133 15.19 9.99 0.43
N LEU A 134 14.25 10.07 -0.50
CA LEU A 134 14.50 10.03 -1.96
C LEU A 134 14.27 11.38 -2.65
N SER A 135 13.60 12.34 -2.01
CA SER A 135 13.39 13.69 -2.54
C SER A 135 14.30 14.73 -1.87
N GLY A 136 14.57 15.83 -2.58
CA GLY A 136 15.31 16.96 -2.02
C GLY A 136 14.45 17.84 -1.12
N GLU A 137 15.10 18.60 -0.23
CA GLU A 137 14.45 19.39 0.84
C GLU A 137 13.51 20.50 0.35
N ASN A 138 13.57 20.86 -0.93
CA ASN A 138 12.77 21.93 -1.51
C ASN A 138 11.57 21.40 -2.31
N GLY A 139 10.40 21.97 -2.05
CA GLY A 139 9.15 21.68 -2.76
C GLY A 139 8.36 20.49 -2.19
N GLU A 140 7.12 20.35 -2.65
CA GLU A 140 6.24 19.25 -2.24
C GLU A 140 6.31 18.10 -3.26
N HIS A 141 6.66 16.91 -2.78
CA HIS A 141 6.77 15.68 -3.56
C HIS A 141 5.76 14.66 -3.05
N ARG A 142 4.86 14.21 -3.93
CA ARG A 142 3.75 13.31 -3.60
C ARG A 142 3.62 12.18 -4.61
N ASP A 143 2.75 11.23 -4.27
CA ASP A 143 2.34 10.07 -5.05
C ASP A 143 3.48 9.36 -5.83
N PRO A 144 4.51 8.85 -5.13
CA PRO A 144 5.63 8.21 -5.80
C PRO A 144 5.17 6.94 -6.52
N SER A 145 5.72 6.71 -7.70
CA SER A 145 5.57 5.47 -8.45
C SER A 145 6.94 5.05 -8.94
N TRP A 146 7.30 3.80 -8.68
CA TRP A 146 8.45 3.18 -9.33
C TRP A 146 8.06 2.77 -10.76
N SER A 147 8.96 2.97 -11.72
CA SER A 147 8.81 2.41 -13.05
C SER A 147 8.82 0.88 -12.96
N ARG A 148 7.94 0.21 -13.69
CA ARG A 148 7.96 -1.26 -13.84
C ARG A 148 9.09 -1.72 -14.75
#